data_AF-A0A3D3X3D8-F1
#
_entry.id   AF-A0A3D3X3D8-F1
#
_cell.length_a   1.000
_cell.length_b   1.000
_cell.length_c   1.000
_cell.angle_alpha   90.00
_cell.angle_beta   90.00
_cell.angle_gamma   90.00
#
_symmetry.space_group_name_H-M   'P 1'
#
loop_
_entity.id
_entity.type
_entity.pdbx_description
1 polymer ?
#
loop_
_entity_poly.entity_id
_entity_poly.type
_entity_poly.pdbx_seq_one_letter_code
_entity_poly.pdbx_strand_id
1 'polypeptide(L)' 'HWYFPCHFKDDPVLAGSLMAEGCVQLLQFYLLYLGVQTRVEDAFFQPVHGLPQIVRCRGQVIPGDPLMRYRMVVKE' A
#
# COMPACT_ATOMS: atom_id res chain seq x y z
N HIS A 1 -6.21 8.94 -13.84
CA HIS A 1 -5.25 7.93 -13.34
C HIS A 1 -5.19 6.75 -14.28
N TRP A 2 -4.00 6.19 -14.53
CA TRP A 2 -3.78 5.11 -15.50
C TRP A 2 -4.51 3.80 -15.15
N TYR A 3 -4.76 3.56 -13.87
CA TYR A 3 -5.31 2.29 -13.38
C TYR A 3 -6.83 2.14 -13.60
N PHE A 4 -7.59 3.25 -13.70
CA PHE A 4 -9.04 3.16 -13.88
C PHE A 4 -9.46 2.58 -15.23
N PRO A 5 -8.88 3.00 -16.38
CA PRO A 5 -9.22 2.43 -17.69
C PRO A 5 -8.91 0.94 -17.83
N CYS A 6 -8.04 0.36 -16.99
CA CYS A 6 -7.65 -1.04 -17.07
C CYS A 6 -8.23 -1.93 -15.94
N HIS A 7 -9.02 -1.36 -15.02
CA HIS A 7 -9.56 -2.11 -13.88
C HIS A 7 -10.88 -1.50 -13.41
N PHE A 8 -12.04 -1.89 -13.93
CA PHE A 8 -12.29 -2.80 -15.05
C PHE A 8 -12.84 -2.03 -16.24
N LYS A 9 -12.91 -2.68 -17.41
CA LYS A 9 -13.65 -2.12 -18.54
C LYS A 9 -15.10 -1.88 -18.10
N ASP A 10 -15.59 -0.67 -18.31
CA ASP A 10 -16.96 -0.23 -18.00
C ASP A 10 -17.35 -0.23 -16.51
N ASP A 11 -16.43 -0.58 -15.60
CA ASP A 11 -16.61 -0.52 -14.13
C ASP A 11 -15.28 -0.12 -13.44
N PRO A 12 -14.87 1.15 -13.59
CA PRO A 12 -13.56 1.62 -13.12
C PRO A 12 -13.52 1.71 -11.59
N VAL A 13 -12.59 0.98 -10.99
CA VAL A 13 -12.34 0.95 -9.55
C VAL A 13 -10.86 0.77 -9.26
N LEU A 14 -10.32 1.50 -8.28
CA LEU A 14 -8.95 1.26 -7.84
C LEU A 14 -8.83 -0.16 -7.27
N ALA A 15 -7.89 -0.94 -7.80
CA ALA A 15 -7.64 -2.29 -7.31
C ALA A 15 -7.30 -2.27 -5.82
N GLY A 16 -7.97 -3.12 -5.04
CA GLY A 16 -7.74 -3.23 -3.59
C GLY A 16 -6.30 -3.61 -3.24
N SER A 17 -5.60 -4.31 -4.12
CA SER A 17 -4.17 -4.60 -4.00
C SER A 17 -3.31 -3.33 -4.08
N LEU A 18 -3.63 -2.38 -4.96
CA LEU A 18 -2.93 -1.10 -5.03
C LEU A 18 -3.20 -0.23 -3.78
N MET A 19 -4.42 -0.28 -3.24
CA MET A 19 -4.72 0.36 -1.96
C MET A 19 -3.90 -0.27 -0.82
N ALA A 20 -3.81 -1.60 -0.77
CA ALA A 20 -3.00 -2.29 0.23
C ALA A 20 -1.50 -1.98 0.07
N GLU A 21 -1.01 -1.89 -1.15
CA GLU A 21 0.38 -1.55 -1.47
C GLU A 21 0.74 -0.13 -1.00
N GLY A 22 -0.18 0.84 -1.09
CA GLY A 22 0.05 2.17 -0.53
C GLY A 22 0.29 2.16 1.00
N CYS A 23 -0.35 1.24 1.74
CA CYS A 23 -0.04 1.03 3.16
C CYS A 23 1.35 0.42 3.36
N VAL A 24 1.76 -0.51 2.50
CA VAL A 24 3.10 -1.13 2.54
C VAL A 24 4.17 -0.08 2.26
N GLN A 25 4.00 0.75 1.24
CA GLN A 25 4.94 1.83 0.91
C GLN A 25 5.05 2.88 2.02
N LEU A 26 3.95 3.20 2.71
CA LEU A 26 4.00 4.08 3.87
C LEU A 26 4.85 3.49 5.01
N LEU A 27 4.75 2.18 5.25
CA LEU A 27 5.61 1.49 6.22
C LEU A 27 7.08 1.48 5.77
N GLN A 28 7.35 1.17 4.50
CA GLN A 28 8.71 1.20 3.94
C GLN A 28 9.33 2.59 4.08
N PHE A 29 8.59 3.65 3.75
CA PHE A 29 9.03 5.03 3.93
C PHE A 29 9.34 5.35 5.40
N TYR A 30 8.53 4.87 6.33
CA TYR A 30 8.79 5.03 7.76
C TYR A 30 10.04 4.26 8.22
N LEU A 31 10.29 3.05 7.72
CA LEU A 31 11.51 2.30 8.01
C LEU A 31 12.75 3.02 7.46
N LEU A 32 12.64 3.66 6.29
CA LEU A 32 13.69 4.51 5.74
C LEU A 32 13.96 5.74 6.61
N TYR A 33 12.90 6.37 7.12
CA TYR A 33 13.00 7.50 8.05
C TYR A 33 13.71 7.10 9.36
N LEU A 34 13.49 5.88 9.85
CA LEU A 34 14.19 5.34 11.02
C LEU A 34 15.65 4.97 10.77
N GLY A 35 16.11 5.00 9.51
CA GLY A 35 17.49 4.68 9.14
C GLY A 35 17.81 3.19 9.10
N VAL A 36 16.82 2.30 8.97
CA VAL A 36 17.05 0.85 8.93
C VAL A 36 17.97 0.45 7.76
N GLN A 37 17.85 1.15 6.63
CA GLN A 37 18.72 0.99 5.46
C GLN A 37 20.19 1.26 5.74
N THR A 38 20.56 1.99 6.80
CA THR A 38 21.98 2.24 7.13
C THR A 38 22.61 1.07 7.89
N ARG A 39 21.84 0.01 8.18
CA ARG A 39 22.28 -1.19 8.90
C ARG A 39 22.50 -2.39 7.99
N VAL A 40 22.29 -2.21 6.69
CA VAL A 40 22.32 -3.25 5.67
C VAL A 40 22.98 -2.70 4.41
N GLU A 41 23.47 -3.59 3.55
CA GLU A 41 24.02 -3.26 2.23
C GLU A 41 23.19 -4.01 1.17
N ASP A 42 22.88 -3.35 0.05
CA ASP A 42 22.16 -3.92 -1.11
C ASP A 42 20.88 -4.72 -0.75
N ALA A 43 20.11 -4.20 0.20
CA ALA A 43 18.89 -4.83 0.69
C ALA A 43 17.63 -4.29 0.00
N PHE A 44 16.61 -5.15 -0.11
CA PHE A 44 15.27 -4.79 -0.57
C PHE A 44 14.23 -5.13 0.49
N PHE A 45 13.11 -4.40 0.47
CA PHE A 45 11.95 -4.74 1.29
C PHE A 45 11.28 -6.01 0.75
N GLN A 46 11.00 -6.95 1.64
CA GLN A 46 10.29 -8.19 1.30
C GLN A 46 9.29 -8.56 2.40
N PRO A 47 8.21 -9.27 2.06
CA PRO A 47 7.32 -9.86 3.05
C PRO A 47 8.08 -10.83 3.96
N VAL A 48 7.70 -10.86 5.24
CA VAL A 48 8.25 -11.84 6.19
C VAL A 48 7.56 -13.18 5.99
N HIS A 49 8.33 -14.23 5.71
CA HIS A 49 7.79 -15.58 5.54
C HIS A 49 7.01 -16.04 6.78
N GLY A 50 5.83 -16.63 6.55
CA GLY A 50 4.98 -17.16 7.61
C GLY A 50 4.19 -16.11 8.41
N LEU A 51 4.40 -14.81 8.16
CA LEU A 51 3.64 -13.75 8.81
C LEU A 51 2.42 -13.37 7.97
N PRO A 52 1.18 -13.55 8.47
CA PRO A 52 -0.02 -13.23 7.69
C PRO A 52 -0.23 -11.71 7.58
N GLN A 53 -0.53 -11.25 6.37
CA GLN A 53 -1.01 -9.89 6.12
C GLN A 53 -2.53 -9.91 5.95
N ILE A 54 -3.26 -9.29 6.88
CA ILE A 54 -4.72 -9.22 6.83
C ILE A 54 -5.14 -7.93 6.13
N VAL A 55 -5.67 -8.06 4.91
CA VAL A 55 -6.26 -6.95 4.16
C VAL A 55 -7.78 -7.09 4.16
N ARG A 56 -8.49 -5.99 4.45
CA ARG A 56 -9.96 -5.95 4.41
C ARG A 56 -10.40 -4.74 3.59
N CYS A 57 -10.93 -4.99 2.40
CA CYS A 57 -11.54 -3.96 1.56
C CYS A 57 -13.04 -3.86 1.91
N ARG A 58 -13.47 -2.74 2.49
CA ARG A 58 -14.87 -2.50 2.92
C ARG A 58 -15.58 -1.41 2.12
N GLY A 59 -14.96 -0.96 1.05
CA GLY A 59 -15.45 0.09 0.18
C GLY A 59 -14.61 0.14 -1.08
N GLN A 60 -15.05 0.94 -2.03
CA GLN A 60 -14.41 1.12 -3.32
C GLN A 60 -13.92 2.56 -3.47
N VAL A 61 -12.90 2.75 -4.30
CA VAL A 61 -12.48 4.07 -4.77
C VAL A 61 -12.74 4.13 -6.27
N ILE A 62 -13.55 5.09 -6.69
CA ILE A 62 -14.05 5.24 -8.06
C ILE A 62 -13.56 6.56 -8.68
N PRO A 63 -13.67 6.73 -10.01
CA PRO A 63 -13.42 8.03 -10.63
C PRO A 63 -14.29 9.12 -10.01
N GLY A 64 -13.67 10.20 -9.54
CA GLY A 64 -14.35 11.32 -8.91
C GLY A 64 -14.16 11.40 -7.39
N ASP A 65 -13.70 10.33 -6.74
CA ASP A 65 -13.32 10.40 -5.33
C ASP A 65 -12.15 11.39 -5.14
N PRO A 66 -12.28 12.40 -4.26
CA PRO A 66 -11.36 13.54 -4.26
C PRO A 66 -10.05 13.27 -3.51
N LEU A 67 -10.06 12.33 -2.55
CA LEU A 67 -8.92 12.10 -1.67
C LEU A 67 -8.93 10.68 -1.06
N MET A 68 -7.85 9.96 -1.27
CA MET A 68 -7.53 8.75 -0.51
C MET A 68 -6.48 9.08 0.54
N ARG A 69 -6.71 8.67 1.79
CA ARG A 69 -5.81 8.92 2.92
C ARG A 69 -5.30 7.62 3.50
N TYR A 70 -3.98 7.47 3.55
CA TYR A 70 -3.32 6.42 4.32
C TYR A 70 -3.08 6.87 5.75
N ARG A 71 -3.30 5.97 6.70
CA ARG A 71 -3.00 6.17 8.12
C ARG A 71 -2.30 4.93 8.63
N MET A 72 -1.09 5.10 9.14
CA MET A 72 -0.34 4.06 9.82
C MET A 72 -0.39 4.31 11.33
N VAL A 73 -0.55 3.24 12.10
CA VAL A 73 -0.44 3.26 13.56
C VAL A 73 0.66 2.29 13.94
N VAL A 74 1.75 2.81 14.49
CA VAL A 74 2.83 1.99 15.05
C VAL A 74 2.45 1.64 16.48
N LYS A 75 2.52 0.35 16.81
CA LYS A 75 2.22 -0.18 18.15
C LYS A 75 3.49 -0.79 18.74
N GLU A 76 3.51 -0.89 20.07
CA GLU A 76 4.53 -1.61 20.84
C GLU A 76 4.47 -3.12 20.58
#